data_AF-A0A382UNP6-F1
#
_entry.id   AF-A0A382UNP6-F1
#
_cell.length_a   1.000
_cell.length_b   1.000
_cell.length_c   1.000
_cell.angle_alpha   90.00
_cell.angle_beta   90.00
_cell.angle_gamma   90.00
#
_symmetry.space_group_name_H-M   'P 1'
#
loop_
_entity.id
_entity.type
_entity.pdbx_description
1 polymer ?
#
loop_
_entity_poly.entity_id
_entity_poly.type
_entity_poly.pdbx_seq_one_letter_code
_entity_poly.pdbx_strand_id
1 'polypeptide(L)' 'MAFWKKALGAAVGYKVYKNLQPPTIVPPPEMVIVGIEKKGVIGSQWRVKYKLRSNMQVTQSFTVSS' A
#
# COMPACT_ATOMS: atom_id res chain seq x y z
N MET A 1 7.40 25.96 -24.43
CA MET A 1 8.30 24.99 -23.75
C MET A 1 8.15 24.90 -22.22
N ALA A 2 7.62 25.92 -21.52
CA ALA A 2 7.53 25.89 -20.05
C ALA A 2 6.40 25.01 -19.48
N PHE A 3 5.28 24.86 -20.21
CA PHE A 3 4.10 24.14 -19.72
C PHE A 3 4.28 22.62 -19.70
N TRP A 4 4.89 22.05 -20.74
CA TRP A 4 5.13 20.61 -20.85
C TRP A 4 6.16 20.10 -19.83
N LYS A 5 7.21 20.88 -19.54
CA LYS A 5 8.16 20.55 -18.47
C LYS A 5 7.51 20.54 -17.08
N LYS A 6 6.60 21.48 -16.81
CA LYS A 6 5.83 21.49 -15.55
C LYS A 6 4.82 20.35 -15.48
N ALA A 7 4.14 20.02 -16.58
CA ALA A 7 3.20 18.90 -16.65
C ALA A 7 3.90 17.54 -16.45
N LEU A 8 5.08 17.34 -17.05
CA LEU A 8 5.90 16.15 -16.82
C LEU A 8 6.38 16.06 -15.37
N GLY A 9 6.87 17.17 -14.80
CA GLY A 9 7.27 17.22 -13.39
C GLY A 9 6.12 16.90 -12.42
N ALA A 10 4.93 17.44 -12.68
CA ALA A 10 3.73 17.16 -11.90
C ALA A 10 3.26 15.70 -12.05
N ALA A 11 3.29 15.13 -13.26
CA ALA A 11 2.91 13.74 -13.50
C ALA A 11 3.87 12.75 -12.82
N VAL A 12 5.18 13.04 -12.82
CA VAL A 12 6.18 12.23 -12.11
C VAL A 12 5.99 12.33 -10.60
N GLY A 13 5.82 13.54 -10.06
CA GLY A 13 5.52 13.73 -8.63
C GLY A 13 4.23 13.03 -8.19
N TYR A 14 3.20 13.06 -9.03
CA TYR A 14 1.93 12.38 -8.77
C TYR A 14 2.04 10.85 -8.78
N LYS A 15 2.83 10.27 -9.70
CA LYS A 15 3.11 8.82 -9.71
C LYS A 15 3.86 8.39 -8.44
N VAL A 16 4.83 9.19 -7.98
CA VAL A 16 5.56 8.89 -6.75
C VAL A 16 4.66 8.99 -5.52
N TYR A 17 3.80 10.02 -5.46
CA TYR A 17 2.88 10.24 -4.35
C TYR A 17 1.80 9.14 -4.24
N LYS A 18 1.19 8.75 -5.36
CA LYS A 18 0.27 7.59 -5.39
C LYS A 18 0.95 6.29 -4.98
N ASN A 19 2.23 6.13 -5.33
CA ASN A 19 2.99 4.95 -4.94
C ASN A 19 3.29 4.90 -3.42
N LEU A 20 3.16 6.01 -2.69
CA LEU A 20 3.40 6.10 -1.25
C LEU A 20 2.12 5.95 -0.42
N GLN A 21 0.94 5.99 -1.04
CA GLN A 21 -0.31 5.79 -0.32
C GLN A 21 -0.57 4.28 -0.10
N PRO A 22 -0.82 3.84 1.15
CA PRO A 22 -1.18 2.47 1.42
C PRO A 22 -2.51 2.12 0.73
N PRO A 23 -2.70 0.88 0.25
CA PRO A 23 -3.93 0.45 -0.38
C PRO A 23 -5.06 0.44 0.66
N THR A 24 -6.27 0.83 0.22
CA THR A 24 -7.48 0.62 1.01
C THR A 24 -7.83 -0.86 0.98
N ILE A 25 -7.74 -1.53 2.13
CA ILE A 25 -8.07 -2.94 2.28
C ILE A 25 -9.33 -3.02 3.11
N VAL A 26 -10.38 -3.64 2.55
CA VAL A 26 -11.60 -3.96 3.29
C VAL A 26 -11.42 -5.38 3.85
N PRO A 27 -11.15 -5.54 5.15
CA PRO A 27 -10.96 -6.86 5.72
C PRO A 27 -12.30 -7.60 5.81
N PRO A 28 -12.32 -8.94 5.59
CA PRO A 28 -13.45 -9.76 5.96
C PRO A 28 -13.68 -9.74 7.48
N PRO A 29 -14.89 -10.05 7.98
CA PRO A 29 -15.29 -9.87 9.40
C PRO A 29 -14.41 -10.64 10.40
N GLU A 30 -13.85 -11.76 9.96
CA GLU A 30 -12.97 -12.66 10.70
C GLU A 30 -11.52 -12.12 10.83
N MET A 31 -11.18 -11.05 10.11
CA MET A 31 -9.81 -10.54 9.99
C MET A 31 -9.68 -9.13 10.58
N VAL A 32 -8.68 -8.94 11.44
CA VAL A 32 -8.30 -7.64 11.98
C VAL A 32 -6.95 -7.26 11.39
N ILE A 33 -6.91 -6.16 10.63
CA ILE A 33 -5.66 -5.61 10.09
C ILE A 33 -4.92 -4.91 11.22
N VAL A 34 -3.66 -5.29 11.43
CA VAL A 34 -2.80 -4.75 12.49
C VAL A 34 -1.77 -3.78 11.93
N GLY A 35 -1.43 -3.90 10.64
CA GLY A 35 -0.52 -2.98 9.99
C GLY A 35 -0.39 -3.23 8.49
N ILE A 36 0.02 -2.18 7.79
CA ILE A 36 0.31 -2.21 6.35
C ILE A 36 1.72 -1.63 6.17
N GLU A 37 2.61 -2.40 5.57
CA GLU A 37 4.01 -2.04 5.37
C GLU A 37 4.34 -2.01 3.87
N LYS A 38 4.96 -0.95 3.40
CA LYS A 38 5.43 -0.89 2.01
C LYS A 38 6.61 -1.83 1.84
N LYS A 39 6.52 -2.73 0.86
CA LYS A 39 7.58 -3.69 0.55
C LYS A 39 8.42 -3.15 -0.61
N GLY A 40 9.60 -2.62 -0.29
CA GLY A 40 10.59 -2.16 -1.27
C GLY A 40 10.53 -0.65 -1.60
N VAL A 41 11.57 -0.20 -2.31
CA VAL A 41 11.81 1.21 -2.65
C VAL A 41 11.11 1.62 -3.96
N ILE A 42 10.86 0.66 -4.84
CA ILE A 42 10.27 0.86 -6.18
C ILE A 42 9.09 -0.09 -6.35
N GLY A 43 7.93 0.46 -6.75
CA GLY A 43 6.68 -0.29 -6.95
C GLY A 43 5.64 -0.15 -5.83
N SER A 44 4.43 -0.66 -6.11
CA SER A 44 3.25 -0.60 -5.24
C SER A 44 3.02 -1.94 -4.53
N GLN A 45 4.08 -2.51 -3.97
CA GLN A 45 3.98 -3.73 -3.16
C GLN A 45 3.75 -3.38 -1.69
N TRP A 46 2.74 -3.99 -1.10
CA TRP A 46 2.34 -3.75 0.28
C TRP A 46 2.18 -5.07 1.01
N ARG A 47 2.90 -5.25 2.11
CA ARG A 47 2.73 -6.36 3.04
C ARG A 47 1.68 -5.97 4.07
N VAL A 48 0.64 -6.77 4.17
CA VAL A 48 -0.49 -6.52 5.05
C VAL A 48 -0.40 -7.54 6.17
N LYS A 49 -0.30 -7.06 7.41
CA LYS A 49 -0.27 -7.89 8.61
C LYS A 49 -1.65 -7.92 9.21
N TYR A 50 -2.12 -9.12 9.51
CA TYR A 50 -3.45 -9.32 10.05
C TYR A 50 -3.47 -10.42 11.11
N LYS A 51 -4.52 -10.40 11.91
CA LYS A 51 -4.84 -11.42 12.89
C LYS A 51 -6.24 -11.93 12.62
N LEU A 52 -6.43 -13.23 12.80
CA LEU A 52 -7.76 -13.80 12.78
C LEU A 52 -8.44 -13.51 14.13
N ARG A 53 -9.72 -13.16 14.11
CA ARG A 53 -10.49 -12.90 15.34
C ARG A 53 -10.60 -14.17 16.19
N SER A 54 -10.64 -15.34 15.56
CA SER A 54 -10.58 -16.66 16.20
C SER A 54 -9.23 -16.95 16.87
N ASN A 55 -8.15 -16.29 16.47
CA ASN A 55 -6.82 -16.46 17.05
C ASN A 55 -5.96 -15.18 16.95
N MET A 56 -6.09 -14.32 17.96
CA MET A 56 -5.36 -13.05 18.03
C MET A 56 -3.88 -13.18 18.46
N GLN A 57 -3.43 -14.38 18.81
CA GLN A 57 -2.03 -14.63 19.18
C GLN A 57 -1.14 -14.80 17.94
N VAL A 58 -1.70 -15.23 16.81
CA VAL A 58 -0.96 -15.47 15.58
C VAL A 58 -1.10 -14.28 14.62
N THR A 59 0.03 -13.67 14.28
CA THR A 59 0.09 -12.62 13.25
C THR A 59 0.44 -13.24 11.91
N GLN A 60 -0.45 -13.12 10.94
CA GLN A 60 -0.26 -13.59 9.58
C GLN A 60 0.00 -12.41 8.65
N SER A 61 0.56 -12.66 7.47
CA SER A 61 0.79 -11.61 6.49
C SER A 61 0.61 -12.09 5.07
N PHE A 62 0.06 -11.23 4.20
CA PHE A 62 0.03 -11.43 2.76
C PHE A 62 0.65 -10.24 2.06
N THR A 63 1.10 -10.44 0.83
CA THR A 63 1.65 -9.36 -0.01
C THR A 63 0.66 -9.05 -1.11
N VAL A 64 0.31 -7.77 -1.24
CA VAL A 64 -0.46 -7.24 -2.36
C VAL A 64 0.52 -6.55 -3.29
N SER A 65 0.44 -6.87 -4.57
CA SER A 65 1.15 -6.16 -5.64
C SER A 65 0.11 -5.64 -6.62
N SER A 66 0.24 -4.37 -7.01
CA SER A 66 -0.51 -3.78 -8.12
C SER A 66 0.35 -3.69 -9.37
#